data_AF-A0A502S4D8-F1
#
_entry.id   AF-A0A502S4D8-F1
#
_cell.length_a   1.000
_cell.length_b   1.000
_cell.length_c   1.000
_cell.angle_alpha   90.00
_cell.angle_beta   90.00
_cell.angle_gamma   90.00
#
_symmetry.space_group_name_H-M   'P 1'
#
loop_
_entity.id
_entity.type
_entity.pdbx_description
1 polymer ?
#
loop_
_entity_poly.entity_id
_entity_poly.type
_entity_poly.pdbx_seq_one_letter_code
_entity_poly.pdbx_strand_id
1 'polypeptide(L)'
;MRVLSASGFIADPRDNVMSSKYRKLLANLRNIIDAALGETELQRKWYAKARAEAEAVLTAAGIDWDKTDAMAREELTITAIPGRTRVGSSTLQSIVRGTGSLETDFLNGEIVLLGRLHGMATPVNSALCKLSVELASGRMRPQSAGDDTIVSMIGGTG
;
A
#
# COMPACT_ATOMS: atom_id res chain seq x y z
N MET A 1 24.50 16.33 -3.10
CA MET A 1 23.69 16.52 -4.33
C MET A 1 24.48 16.57 -5.63
N ARG A 2 25.56 17.36 -5.73
CA ARG A 2 26.32 17.51 -6.99
C ARG A 2 26.72 16.21 -7.70
N VAL A 3 27.10 15.15 -6.96
CA VAL A 3 27.46 13.84 -7.56
C VAL A 3 26.25 13.18 -8.22
N LEU A 4 25.08 13.17 -7.58
CA LEU A 4 23.86 12.55 -8.13
C LEU A 4 23.36 13.29 -9.38
N SER A 5 23.30 14.63 -9.31
CA SER A 5 22.86 15.45 -10.44
C SER A 5 23.84 15.39 -11.61
N ALA A 6 25.16 15.39 -11.36
CA ALA A 6 26.17 15.24 -12.40
C ALA A 6 26.13 13.86 -13.09
N SER A 7 25.57 12.85 -12.42
CA SER A 7 25.31 11.52 -12.99
C SER A 7 23.94 11.37 -13.65
N GLY A 8 23.19 12.47 -13.82
CA GLY A 8 21.87 12.48 -14.49
C GLY A 8 20.69 12.10 -13.60
N PHE A 9 20.89 11.94 -12.29
CA PHE A 9 19.79 11.69 -11.35
C PHE A 9 19.18 13.01 -10.88
N ILE A 10 17.87 13.17 -11.07
CA ILE A 10 17.11 14.22 -10.39
C ILE A 10 16.98 13.82 -8.93
N ALA A 11 17.52 14.65 -8.04
CA ALA A 11 17.50 14.42 -6.60
C ALA A 11 17.22 15.75 -5.91
N ASP A 12 16.28 15.74 -4.97
CA ASP A 12 15.85 16.90 -4.18
C ASP A 12 16.05 16.60 -2.68
N PRO A 13 16.92 17.32 -1.94
CA PRO A 13 17.15 17.05 -0.53
C PRO A 13 16.01 17.64 0.29
N ARG A 14 15.49 16.87 1.23
CA ARG A 14 14.43 17.35 2.13
C ARG A 14 14.84 17.23 3.58
N ASP A 15 14.70 18.33 4.31
CA ASP A 15 14.98 18.40 5.74
C ASP A 15 14.08 17.46 6.54
N ASN A 16 12.83 17.29 6.09
CA ASN A 16 11.89 16.31 6.62
C ASN A 16 11.51 15.28 5.56
N VAL A 17 12.41 14.33 5.28
CA VAL A 17 12.12 13.21 4.36
C VAL A 17 10.98 12.30 4.86
N MET A 18 10.73 12.28 6.17
CA MET A 18 9.73 11.39 6.77
C MET A 18 8.32 11.76 6.33
N SER A 19 8.00 13.04 6.17
CA SER A 19 6.68 13.47 5.66
C SER A 19 6.38 12.88 4.27
N SER A 20 7.39 12.83 3.40
CA SER A 20 7.29 12.24 2.06
C SER A 20 7.20 10.70 2.11
N LYS A 21 7.92 10.07 3.05
CA LYS A 21 7.81 8.61 3.29
C LYS A 21 6.42 8.21 3.77
N TYR A 22 5.83 8.94 4.73
CA TYR A 22 4.46 8.68 5.17
C TYR A 22 3.44 8.95 4.07
N ARG A 23 3.65 9.99 3.25
CA ARG A 23 2.83 10.21 2.05
C ARG A 23 2.89 9.03 1.07
N LYS A 24 4.09 8.46 0.88
CA LYS A 24 4.29 7.28 0.04
C LYS A 24 3.69 6.01 0.64
N LEU A 25 3.82 5.82 1.95
CA LEU A 25 3.17 4.75 2.70
C LEU A 25 1.67 4.74 2.44
N LEU A 26 0.99 5.88 2.59
CA LEU A 26 -0.44 6.01 2.32
C LEU A 26 -0.82 5.65 0.88
N ALA A 27 0.02 5.99 -0.10
CA ALA A 27 -0.21 5.61 -1.50
C ALA A 27 -0.02 4.10 -1.74
N ASN A 28 0.92 3.49 -1.02
CA ASN A 28 1.25 2.08 -1.14
C ASN A 28 0.25 1.14 -0.45
N LEU A 29 -0.64 1.63 0.42
CA LEU A 29 -1.74 0.83 1.01
C LEU A 29 -2.64 0.19 -0.05
N ARG A 30 -2.68 0.76 -1.26
CA ARG A 30 -3.37 0.21 -2.42
C ARG A 30 -2.75 -1.10 -2.92
N ASN A 31 -1.47 -1.36 -2.69
CA ASN A 31 -0.74 -2.41 -3.41
C ASN A 31 -1.32 -3.81 -3.16
N ILE A 32 -1.67 -4.13 -1.92
CA ILE A 32 -2.31 -5.41 -1.56
C ILE A 32 -3.76 -5.49 -2.06
N ILE A 33 -4.45 -4.35 -2.12
CA ILE A 33 -5.82 -4.24 -2.62
C ILE A 33 -5.86 -4.56 -4.12
N ASP A 34 -4.96 -3.95 -4.91
CA ASP A 34 -4.81 -4.23 -6.35
C ASP A 34 -4.42 -5.70 -6.62
N ALA A 35 -3.70 -6.32 -5.68
CA ALA A 35 -3.30 -7.72 -5.81
C ALA A 35 -4.43 -8.70 -5.47
N ALA A 36 -5.31 -8.33 -4.54
CA ALA A 36 -6.37 -9.21 -4.04
C ALA A 36 -7.71 -9.06 -4.76
N LEU A 37 -8.07 -7.83 -5.17
CA LEU A 37 -9.38 -7.52 -5.77
C LEU A 37 -9.25 -7.32 -7.29
N GLY A 38 -10.12 -7.95 -8.07
CA GLY A 38 -10.19 -7.74 -9.52
C GLY A 38 -11.04 -6.54 -9.95
N GLU A 39 -12.00 -6.11 -9.12
CA GLU A 39 -12.95 -5.06 -9.48
C GLU A 39 -12.48 -3.66 -9.04
N THR A 40 -12.41 -2.73 -10.00
CA THR A 40 -11.92 -1.35 -9.77
C THR A 40 -12.76 -0.57 -8.76
N GLU A 41 -14.07 -0.78 -8.71
CA GLU A 41 -14.96 -0.14 -7.73
C GLU A 41 -14.66 -0.62 -6.31
N LEU A 42 -14.51 -1.93 -6.13
CA LEU A 42 -14.13 -2.51 -4.83
C LEU A 42 -12.73 -2.05 -4.40
N GLN A 43 -11.77 -2.00 -5.33
CA GLN A 43 -10.43 -1.46 -5.05
C GLN A 43 -10.50 -0.02 -4.55
N ARG A 44 -11.31 0.85 -5.19
CA ARG A 44 -11.51 2.24 -4.75
C ARG A 44 -12.13 2.34 -3.38
N LYS A 45 -13.20 1.57 -3.13
CA LYS A 45 -13.90 1.50 -1.83
C LYS A 45 -12.93 1.15 -0.70
N TRP A 46 -12.20 0.05 -0.84
CA TRP A 46 -11.32 -0.44 0.22
C TRP A 46 -10.07 0.41 0.40
N TYR A 47 -9.54 0.98 -0.68
CA TYR A 47 -8.42 1.92 -0.57
C TYR A 47 -8.83 3.19 0.18
N ALA A 48 -10.00 3.75 -0.11
CA ALA A 48 -10.51 4.92 0.61
C ALA A 48 -10.65 4.65 2.12
N LYS A 49 -11.19 3.48 2.50
CA LYS A 49 -11.31 3.06 3.90
C LYS A 49 -9.96 2.86 4.59
N ALA A 50 -9.05 2.11 3.96
CA ALA A 50 -7.72 1.84 4.51
C ALA A 50 -6.92 3.14 4.69
N ARG A 51 -7.04 4.06 3.73
CA ARG A 51 -6.40 5.37 3.77
C ARG A 51 -6.98 6.26 4.88
N ALA A 52 -8.30 6.34 5.01
CA ALA A 52 -8.94 7.15 6.06
C ALA A 52 -8.52 6.67 7.47
N GLU A 53 -8.49 5.35 7.68
CA GLU A 53 -8.01 4.74 8.93
C GLU A 53 -6.54 5.09 9.19
N ALA A 54 -5.68 5.00 8.18
CA ALA A 54 -4.27 5.34 8.28
C ALA A 54 -4.04 6.83 8.58
N GLU A 55 -4.75 7.74 7.91
CA GLU A 55 -4.66 9.19 8.14
C GLU A 55 -5.09 9.54 9.59
N ALA A 56 -6.12 8.87 10.12
CA ALA A 56 -6.52 9.04 11.51
C ALA A 56 -5.45 8.57 12.50
N VAL A 57 -4.82 7.41 12.25
CA VAL A 57 -3.72 6.88 13.07
C VAL A 57 -2.50 7.80 13.04
N LEU A 58 -2.09 8.26 11.86
CA LEU A 58 -0.95 9.18 11.74
C LEU A 58 -1.22 10.49 12.48
N THR A 59 -2.44 11.01 12.40
CA THR A 59 -2.86 12.21 13.13
C THR A 59 -2.76 12.00 14.65
N ALA A 60 -3.29 10.88 15.18
CA ALA A 60 -3.20 10.57 16.60
C ALA A 60 -1.77 10.32 17.09
N ALA A 61 -0.90 9.85 16.20
CA ALA A 61 0.53 9.67 16.47
C ALA A 61 1.33 10.99 16.40
N GLY A 62 0.71 12.11 16.01
CA GLY A 62 1.40 13.37 15.80
C GLY A 62 2.37 13.34 14.61
N ILE A 63 2.11 12.46 13.64
CA ILE A 63 2.95 12.26 12.46
C ILE A 63 2.35 13.06 11.30
N ASP A 64 3.09 14.08 10.85
CA ASP A 64 2.76 14.80 9.63
C ASP A 64 3.20 14.03 8.38
N TRP A 65 2.41 14.16 7.32
CA TRP A 65 2.76 13.68 5.99
C TRP A 65 2.56 14.78 4.95
N ASP A 66 3.32 14.69 3.87
CA ASP A 66 3.24 15.67 2.81
C ASP A 66 1.88 15.56 2.08
N LYS A 67 1.13 16.66 2.02
CA LYS A 67 -0.18 16.73 1.33
C LYS A 67 -0.05 17.14 -0.14
N THR A 68 1.09 17.70 -0.52
CA THR A 68 1.35 18.37 -1.80
C THR A 68 2.34 17.64 -2.70
N ASP A 69 3.24 16.84 -2.12
CA ASP A 69 4.21 16.06 -2.87
C ASP A 69 3.53 14.91 -3.60
N ALA A 70 3.16 15.24 -4.82
CA ALA A 70 2.56 14.39 -5.79
C ALA A 70 3.48 14.35 -7.00
N MET A 71 4.47 13.45 -6.97
CA MET A 71 4.43 12.50 -8.08
C MET A 71 3.19 11.63 -7.86
N ALA A 72 2.01 12.21 -8.15
CA ALA A 72 0.78 11.44 -8.22
C ALA A 72 1.09 10.31 -9.20
N ARG A 73 0.69 9.08 -8.87
CA ARG A 73 0.75 8.01 -9.87
C ARG A 73 0.01 8.40 -11.17
N GLU A 74 -0.88 9.39 -11.13
CA GLU A 74 -1.52 10.02 -12.28
C GLU A 74 -0.55 10.79 -13.20
N GLU A 75 0.53 11.38 -12.67
CA GLU A 75 1.56 12.04 -13.50
C GLU A 75 2.62 11.06 -14.02
N LEU A 76 2.63 9.84 -13.50
CA LEU A 76 3.44 8.75 -14.03
C LEU A 76 2.72 8.11 -15.22
N THR A 77 3.05 8.58 -16.43
CA THR A 77 2.64 7.91 -17.66
C THR A 77 3.33 6.55 -17.74
N ILE A 78 2.58 5.49 -17.45
CA ILE A 78 3.06 4.11 -17.58
C ILE A 78 2.97 3.73 -19.05
N THR A 79 4.09 3.82 -19.75
CA THR A 79 4.17 3.42 -21.16
C THR A 79 4.29 1.90 -21.28
N ALA A 80 3.54 1.32 -22.23
CA ALA A 80 3.69 -0.08 -22.57
C ALA A 80 5.08 -0.34 -23.17
N ILE A 81 5.75 -1.40 -22.71
CA ILE A 81 6.98 -1.89 -23.34
C ILE A 81 6.57 -2.99 -24.33
N PRO A 82 6.89 -2.86 -25.64
CA PRO A 82 6.53 -3.87 -26.64
C PRO A 82 6.97 -5.28 -26.22
N GLY A 83 6.07 -6.25 -26.35
CA GLY A 83 6.31 -7.64 -25.95
C GLY A 83 6.24 -7.92 -24.44
N ARG A 84 5.90 -6.93 -23.60
CA ARG A 84 5.77 -7.10 -22.15
C ARG A 84 4.41 -6.64 -21.63
N THR A 85 3.55 -7.60 -21.27
CA THR A 85 2.32 -7.31 -20.53
C THR A 85 2.67 -6.97 -19.08
N ARG A 86 2.35 -5.75 -18.63
CA ARG A 86 2.51 -5.38 -17.23
C ARG A 86 1.41 -6.01 -16.40
N VAL A 87 1.78 -6.82 -15.41
CA VAL A 87 0.85 -7.48 -14.50
C VAL A 87 0.69 -6.61 -13.24
N GLY A 88 -0.22 -5.64 -13.26
CA GLY A 88 -0.68 -4.86 -12.09
C GLY A 88 0.40 -4.22 -11.17
N SER A 89 0.06 -4.09 -9.88
CA SER A 89 0.88 -3.43 -8.85
C SER A 89 2.22 -4.17 -8.62
N SER A 90 3.21 -3.51 -8.00
CA SER A 90 4.49 -4.17 -7.65
C SER A 90 4.29 -5.42 -6.79
N THR A 91 3.29 -5.40 -5.90
CA THR A 91 2.88 -6.56 -5.09
C THR A 91 2.31 -7.69 -5.93
N LEU A 92 1.45 -7.40 -6.92
CA LEU A 92 0.95 -8.43 -7.84
C LEU A 92 2.10 -9.08 -8.62
N GLN A 93 3.09 -8.29 -9.04
CA GLN A 93 4.27 -8.82 -9.71
C GLN A 93 5.12 -9.71 -8.80
N SER A 94 5.30 -9.34 -7.53
CA SER A 94 6.00 -10.17 -6.55
C SER A 94 5.28 -11.50 -6.31
N ILE A 95 3.95 -11.49 -6.19
CA ILE A 95 3.14 -12.70 -6.05
C ILE A 95 3.28 -13.60 -7.28
N VAL A 96 3.14 -13.03 -8.48
CA VAL A 96 3.25 -13.78 -9.75
C VAL A 96 4.66 -14.36 -9.95
N ARG A 97 5.69 -13.71 -9.41
CA ARG A 97 7.08 -14.19 -9.45
C ARG A 97 7.42 -15.18 -8.32
N GLY A 98 6.50 -15.42 -7.38
CA GLY A 98 6.70 -16.37 -6.29
C GLY A 98 7.79 -15.97 -5.29
N THR A 99 8.05 -14.67 -5.09
CA THR A 99 9.15 -14.21 -4.21
C THR A 99 8.90 -14.45 -2.72
N GLY A 100 7.72 -14.96 -2.33
CA GLY A 100 7.36 -15.39 -0.97
C GLY A 100 7.24 -14.28 0.08
N SER A 101 7.77 -13.08 -0.19
CA SER A 101 7.70 -11.91 0.67
C SER A 101 6.86 -10.81 0.02
N LEU A 102 5.90 -10.28 0.79
CA LEU A 102 5.12 -9.11 0.44
C LEU A 102 5.48 -7.98 1.39
N GLU A 103 5.54 -6.76 0.88
CA GLU A 103 5.87 -5.58 1.69
C GLU A 103 4.71 -5.16 2.61
N THR A 104 3.56 -5.84 2.56
CA THR A 104 2.34 -5.47 3.30
C THR A 104 2.58 -5.27 4.79
N ASP A 105 3.43 -6.08 5.42
CA ASP A 105 3.76 -5.95 6.85
C ASP A 105 4.50 -4.64 7.16
N PHE A 106 5.30 -4.14 6.22
CA PHE A 106 5.99 -2.84 6.34
C PHE A 106 5.12 -1.67 5.85
N LEU A 107 3.94 -1.95 5.29
CA LEU A 107 3.01 -0.95 4.77
C LEU A 107 1.76 -0.86 5.64
N ASN A 108 0.82 -1.78 5.46
CA ASN A 108 -0.38 -1.86 6.29
C ASN A 108 -0.03 -2.24 7.75
N GLY A 109 1.00 -3.07 7.95
CA GLY A 109 1.43 -3.45 9.29
C GLY A 109 2.02 -2.30 10.11
N GLU A 110 2.67 -1.32 9.46
CA GLU A 110 3.10 -0.07 10.12
C GLU A 110 1.89 0.70 10.67
N ILE A 111 0.80 0.82 9.90
CA ILE A 111 -0.44 1.45 10.35
C ILE A 111 -1.05 0.70 11.54
N VAL A 112 -1.05 -0.65 11.48
CA VAL A 112 -1.55 -1.49 12.58
C VAL A 112 -0.71 -1.31 13.84
N LEU A 113 0.62 -1.26 13.71
CA LEU A 113 1.53 -1.04 14.83
C LEU A 113 1.29 0.33 15.47
N LEU A 114 1.27 1.40 14.68
CA LEU A 114 0.99 2.75 15.16
C LEU A 114 -0.39 2.82 15.82
N GLY A 115 -1.41 2.21 15.22
CA GLY A 115 -2.75 2.13 15.81
C GLY A 115 -2.72 1.51 17.21
N ARG A 116 -2.06 0.36 17.36
CA ARG A 116 -1.91 -0.31 18.67
C ARG A 116 -1.16 0.55 19.69
N LEU A 117 -0.07 1.18 19.29
CA LEU A 117 0.73 2.06 20.18
C LEU A 117 -0.06 3.27 20.66
N HIS A 118 -1.02 3.74 19.86
CA HIS A 118 -1.86 4.91 20.16
C HIS A 118 -3.30 4.56 20.57
N GLY A 119 -3.59 3.28 20.87
CA GLY A 119 -4.91 2.85 21.34
C GLY A 119 -6.04 2.96 20.30
N MET A 120 -5.71 2.99 19.01
CA MET A 120 -6.66 3.08 17.90
C MET A 120 -6.86 1.72 17.23
N ALA A 121 -8.13 1.39 16.95
CA ALA A 121 -8.45 0.21 16.16
C ALA A 121 -8.14 0.46 14.68
N THR A 122 -7.44 -0.50 14.06
CA THR A 122 -7.13 -0.49 12.63
C THR A 122 -7.68 -1.74 11.91
N PRO A 123 -8.99 -1.99 11.96
CA PRO A 123 -9.58 -3.22 11.43
C PRO A 123 -9.32 -3.41 9.94
N VAL A 124 -9.36 -2.34 9.13
CA VAL A 124 -9.19 -2.45 7.69
C VAL A 124 -7.73 -2.79 7.35
N ASN A 125 -6.77 -2.05 7.90
CA ASN A 125 -5.36 -2.35 7.64
C ASN A 125 -4.94 -3.71 8.21
N SER A 126 -5.52 -4.13 9.34
CA SER A 126 -5.29 -5.48 9.89
C SER A 126 -5.84 -6.58 8.99
N ALA A 127 -7.05 -6.40 8.44
CA ALA A 127 -7.62 -7.33 7.47
C ALA A 127 -6.76 -7.44 6.20
N LEU A 128 -6.20 -6.32 5.73
CA LEU A 128 -5.29 -6.33 4.57
C LEU A 128 -3.96 -7.06 4.85
N CYS A 129 -3.43 -7.00 6.07
CA CYS A 129 -2.30 -7.84 6.49
C CYS A 129 -2.66 -9.33 6.40
N LYS A 130 -3.81 -9.74 6.96
CA LYS A 130 -4.31 -11.13 6.87
C LYS A 130 -4.47 -11.59 5.42
N LEU A 131 -5.05 -10.73 4.58
CA LEU A 131 -5.24 -11.00 3.16
C LEU A 131 -3.91 -11.25 2.43
N SER A 132 -2.86 -10.54 2.83
CA SER A 132 -1.53 -10.74 2.25
C SER A 132 -0.92 -12.09 2.60
N VAL A 133 -1.19 -12.63 3.79
CA VAL A 133 -0.77 -13.98 4.19
C VAL A 133 -1.49 -15.04 3.34
N GLU A 134 -2.78 -14.87 3.08
CA GLU A 134 -3.55 -15.79 2.21
C GLU A 134 -3.04 -15.79 0.76
N LEU A 135 -2.69 -14.61 0.23
CA LEU A 135 -2.11 -14.48 -1.10
C LEU A 135 -0.69 -15.05 -1.17
N ALA A 136 0.17 -14.74 -0.21
CA ALA A 136 1.56 -15.20 -0.18
C ALA A 136 1.67 -16.73 0.01
N SER A 137 0.74 -17.32 0.78
CA SER A 137 0.66 -18.78 0.97
C SER A 137 0.07 -19.53 -0.23
N GLY A 138 -0.49 -18.82 -1.22
CA GLY A 138 -1.18 -19.42 -2.37
C GLY A 138 -2.56 -20.01 -2.05
N ARG A 139 -3.06 -19.85 -0.82
CA ARG A 139 -4.42 -20.26 -0.44
C ARG A 139 -5.49 -19.43 -1.15
N MET A 140 -5.14 -18.20 -1.52
CA MET A 140 -5.99 -17.32 -2.31
C MET A 140 -5.34 -17.00 -3.66
N ARG A 141 -6.13 -17.01 -4.73
CA ARG A 141 -5.66 -16.60 -6.05
C ARG A 141 -5.60 -15.07 -6.12
N PRO A 142 -4.62 -14.48 -6.84
CA PRO A 142 -4.63 -13.05 -7.08
C PRO A 142 -5.93 -12.60 -7.75
N GLN A 143 -6.40 -11.40 -7.39
CA GLN A 143 -7.62 -10.77 -7.90
C GLN A 143 -8.91 -11.59 -7.71
N SER A 144 -8.94 -12.55 -6.78
CA SER A 144 -10.12 -13.39 -6.52
C SER A 144 -10.89 -13.03 -5.25
N ALA A 145 -10.42 -12.08 -4.43
CA ALA A 145 -11.13 -11.67 -3.23
C ALA A 145 -12.35 -10.81 -3.60
N GLY A 146 -13.45 -10.99 -2.85
CA GLY A 146 -14.65 -10.18 -2.95
C GLY A 146 -14.79 -9.22 -1.76
N ASP A 147 -15.86 -8.43 -1.78
CA ASP A 147 -16.19 -7.52 -0.67
C ASP A 147 -16.34 -8.28 0.67
N ASP A 148 -17.08 -9.39 0.65
CA ASP A 148 -17.36 -10.24 1.80
C ASP A 148 -16.08 -10.84 2.41
N THR A 149 -15.05 -11.08 1.60
CA THR A 149 -13.75 -11.57 2.07
C THR A 149 -13.12 -10.60 3.07
N ILE A 150 -13.08 -9.31 2.71
CA ILE A 150 -12.47 -8.29 3.57
C ILE A 150 -13.37 -8.01 4.78
N VAL A 151 -14.70 -7.98 4.59
CA VAL A 151 -15.67 -7.83 5.70
C VAL A 151 -15.50 -8.94 6.74
N SER A 152 -15.38 -10.20 6.31
CA SER A 152 -15.15 -11.35 7.19
C SER A 152 -13.83 -11.22 7.97
N MET A 153 -12.75 -10.79 7.31
CA MET A 153 -11.43 -10.62 7.96
C MET A 153 -11.38 -9.49 8.99
N ILE A 154 -12.25 -8.48 8.86
CA ILE A 154 -12.45 -7.42 9.86
C ILE A 154 -13.14 -7.98 11.10
N GLY A 155 -14.20 -8.79 10.91
CA GLY A 155 -14.99 -9.36 12.01
C GLY A 155 -14.34 -10.54 12.72
N GLY A 156 -13.42 -11.24 12.06
CA GLY A 156 -12.66 -12.34 12.66
C GLY A 156 -11.58 -11.83 13.61
N THR A 157 -11.82 -11.90 14.91
CA THR A 157 -10.80 -11.74 15.94
C THR A 157 -9.66 -12.74 15.69
N GLY A 158 -8.47 -12.22 15.43
CA GLY A 158 -7.23 -12.98 15.62
C GLY A 158 -6.74 -12.78 17.04
#